data_AF-A0A7I7TEW8-F1
#
_entry.id   AF-A0A7I7TEW8-F1
#
_cell.length_a   1.000
_cell.length_b   1.000
_cell.length_c   1.000
_cell.angle_alpha   90.00
_cell.angle_beta   90.00
_cell.angle_gamma   90.00
#
_symmetry.space_group_name_H-M   'P 1'
#
loop_
_entity.id
_entity.type
_entity.pdbx_description
1 polymer ?
#
loop_
_entity_poly.entity_id
_entity_poly.type
_entity_poly.pdbx_seq_one_letter_code
_entity_poly.pdbx_strand_id
1 'polypeptide(L)'
;MTDQIDRSLCTPDIGDVAVCHHDPGCLYGDKEGNLARGGREQLRAFLISEPERADSEGRGCGCRNCTGVERPMSDADADADAVLNHVSPRVATLFCLGKVDFRGCEECEQCGHLSPLFTDSPTSQRGALAQRRCPYHGSPLRSV
;
A
#
# COMPACT_ATOMS: atom_id res chain seq x y z
N MET A 1 -31.67 7.28 21.18
CA MET A 1 -30.59 8.02 20.51
C MET A 1 -29.40 7.09 20.44
N THR A 2 -29.29 6.35 19.35
CA THR A 2 -28.06 5.64 19.02
C THR A 2 -27.85 5.97 17.56
N ASP A 3 -27.02 6.99 17.31
CA ASP A 3 -26.50 7.26 15.98
C ASP A 3 -25.82 5.97 15.51
N GLN A 4 -26.49 5.25 14.61
CA GLN A 4 -25.80 4.35 13.71
C GLN A 4 -24.91 5.25 12.88
N ILE A 5 -23.66 5.42 13.33
CA ILE A 5 -22.59 5.90 12.46
C ILE A 5 -22.60 4.88 11.32
N ASP A 6 -23.12 5.31 10.18
CA ASP A 6 -22.97 4.63 8.91
C ASP A 6 -21.45 4.56 8.72
N ARG A 7 -20.86 3.44 9.14
CA ARG A 7 -19.43 3.13 8.97
C ARG A 7 -19.25 2.88 7.49
N SER A 8 -19.36 3.95 6.70
CA SER A 8 -19.10 3.95 5.28
C SER A 8 -17.75 3.31 5.09
N LEU A 9 -17.73 2.17 4.38
CA LEU A 9 -16.52 1.45 4.07
C LEU A 9 -15.51 2.45 3.52
N CYS A 10 -14.37 2.64 4.20
CA CYS A 10 -13.28 3.43 3.66
C CYS A 10 -12.94 2.86 2.29
N THR A 11 -13.29 3.61 1.27
CA THR A 11 -13.09 3.21 -0.11
C THR A 11 -11.96 4.09 -0.63
N PRO A 12 -10.91 3.52 -1.24
CA PRO A 12 -9.82 4.35 -1.70
C PRO A 12 -10.32 5.20 -2.87
N ASP A 13 -9.72 6.36 -3.08
CA ASP A 13 -9.97 7.15 -4.29
C ASP A 13 -9.61 6.29 -5.52
N ILE A 14 -10.62 5.80 -6.22
CA ILE A 14 -10.46 4.98 -7.43
C ILE A 14 -9.80 5.75 -8.58
N GLY A 15 -9.81 7.08 -8.51
CA GLY A 15 -9.12 7.97 -9.44
C GLY A 15 -7.65 8.21 -9.09
N ASP A 16 -7.18 7.81 -7.90
CA ASP A 16 -5.76 7.84 -7.54
C ASP A 16 -5.04 6.66 -8.22
N VAL A 17 -4.89 6.76 -9.54
CA VAL A 17 -4.21 5.79 -10.41
C VAL A 17 -2.76 6.23 -10.70
N ALA A 18 -1.89 5.26 -10.96
CA ALA A 18 -0.50 5.54 -11.29
C ALA A 18 -0.39 6.06 -12.74
N VAL A 19 -0.08 7.34 -12.89
CA VAL A 19 0.08 8.00 -14.19
C VAL A 19 1.44 8.67 -14.28
N CYS A 20 2.17 8.38 -15.36
CA CYS A 20 3.35 9.15 -15.75
C CYS A 20 2.98 10.10 -16.89
N HIS A 21 3.11 11.41 -16.67
CA HIS A 21 2.89 12.43 -17.71
C HIS A 21 4.15 12.71 -18.55
N HIS A 22 5.30 12.19 -18.13
CA HIS A 22 6.58 12.43 -18.82
C HIS A 22 6.80 11.46 -19.98
N ASP A 23 6.48 10.18 -19.77
CA ASP A 23 6.72 9.11 -20.73
C ASP A 23 5.51 8.15 -20.76
N PRO A 24 4.83 8.02 -21.92
CA PRO A 24 3.72 7.08 -22.11
C PRO A 24 4.11 5.61 -21.92
N GLY A 25 5.38 5.26 -22.09
CA GLY A 25 5.93 3.90 -21.92
C GLY A 25 6.49 3.63 -20.53
N CYS A 26 6.33 4.57 -19.59
CA CYS A 26 6.89 4.43 -18.25
C CYS A 26 6.27 3.25 -17.50
N LEU A 27 7.12 2.42 -16.87
CA LEU A 27 6.70 1.27 -16.07
C LEU A 27 5.78 1.62 -14.88
N TYR A 28 5.75 2.88 -14.45
CA TYR A 28 4.82 3.35 -13.43
C TYR A 28 3.40 3.57 -13.96
N GLY A 29 3.24 3.85 -15.26
CA GLY A 29 1.93 4.10 -15.84
C GLY A 29 1.09 2.83 -15.88
N ASP A 30 0.00 2.79 -15.12
CA ASP A 30 -0.85 1.61 -14.97
C ASP A 30 -2.32 1.91 -15.32
N LYS A 31 -2.54 2.38 -16.55
CA LYS A 31 -3.87 2.78 -17.03
C LYS A 31 -4.89 1.64 -16.99
N GLU A 32 -4.43 0.42 -17.22
CA GLU A 32 -5.25 -0.80 -17.23
C GLU A 32 -5.39 -1.43 -15.84
N GLY A 33 -4.70 -0.91 -14.82
CA GLY A 33 -4.78 -1.41 -13.44
C GLY A 33 -4.16 -2.79 -13.22
N ASN A 34 -3.27 -3.24 -14.10
CA ASN A 34 -2.63 -4.55 -14.00
C ASN A 34 -1.64 -4.59 -12.84
N LEU A 35 -0.83 -3.54 -12.69
CA LEU A 35 0.13 -3.44 -11.59
C LEU A 35 -0.57 -3.21 -10.26
N ALA A 36 -1.64 -2.41 -10.24
CA ALA A 36 -2.46 -2.19 -9.05
C ALA A 36 -3.07 -3.51 -8.57
N ARG A 37 -3.59 -4.34 -9.48
CA ARG A 37 -4.10 -5.66 -9.13
C ARG A 37 -3.00 -6.57 -8.59
N GLY A 38 -1.87 -6.65 -9.29
CA GLY A 38 -0.72 -7.44 -8.83
C GLY A 38 -0.20 -6.99 -7.46
N GLY A 39 -0.15 -5.69 -7.19
CA GLY A 39 0.24 -5.14 -5.89
C GLY A 39 -0.73 -5.49 -4.76
N ARG A 40 -2.04 -5.47 -5.02
CA ARG A 40 -3.06 -5.90 -4.05
C ARG A 40 -2.96 -7.40 -3.79
N GLU A 41 -2.79 -8.22 -4.82
CA GLU A 41 -2.58 -9.66 -4.69
C GLU A 41 -1.31 -9.98 -3.87
N GLN A 42 -0.19 -9.29 -4.15
CA GLN A 42 1.04 -9.42 -3.39
C GLN A 42 0.86 -9.04 -1.91
N LEU A 43 0.18 -7.92 -1.63
CA LEU A 43 -0.07 -7.49 -0.26
C LEU A 43 -1.02 -8.47 0.46
N ARG A 44 -2.05 -8.97 -0.22
CA ARG A 44 -2.95 -9.98 0.33
C ARG A 44 -2.18 -11.24 0.72
N ALA A 45 -1.36 -11.76 -0.20
CA ALA A 45 -0.51 -12.94 0.04
C ALA A 45 0.44 -12.73 1.22
N PHE A 46 0.99 -11.51 1.37
CA PHE A 46 1.77 -11.15 2.55
C PHE A 46 0.92 -11.21 3.81
N LEU A 47 -0.26 -10.57 3.87
CA LEU A 47 -1.08 -10.52 5.08
C LEU A 47 -1.55 -11.89 5.58
N ILE A 48 -1.83 -12.82 4.67
CA ILE A 48 -2.35 -14.17 5.01
C ILE A 48 -1.26 -15.24 5.18
N SER A 49 -0.01 -14.93 4.86
CA SER A 49 1.09 -15.88 5.08
C SER A 49 1.61 -15.83 6.50
N GLU A 50 2.17 -16.95 6.98
CA GLU A 50 2.87 -16.99 8.26
C GLU A 50 4.02 -15.96 8.29
N PRO A 51 4.23 -15.28 9.42
CA PRO A 51 5.32 -14.34 9.54
C PRO A 51 6.66 -15.08 9.48
N GLU A 52 7.56 -14.62 8.61
CA GLU A 52 8.92 -15.13 8.59
C GLU A 52 9.57 -14.90 9.95
N ARG A 53 10.29 -15.93 10.44
CA ARG A 53 11.14 -15.78 11.61
C ARG A 53 12.25 -14.79 11.27
N ALA A 54 12.56 -13.90 12.21
CA ALA A 54 13.69 -13.01 12.07
C ALA A 54 14.97 -13.82 11.77
N ASP A 55 15.85 -13.27 10.95
CA ASP A 55 17.18 -13.85 10.76
C ASP A 55 17.97 -13.86 12.10
N SER A 56 19.15 -14.47 12.10
CA SER A 56 20.02 -14.50 13.28
C SER A 56 20.45 -13.12 13.77
N GLU A 57 20.23 -12.07 12.98
CA GLU A 57 20.52 -10.66 13.31
C GLU A 57 19.24 -9.87 13.66
N GLY A 58 18.09 -10.52 13.78
CA GLY A 58 16.82 -9.89 14.15
C GLY A 58 16.14 -9.11 13.01
N ARG A 59 16.63 -9.19 11.77
CA ARG A 59 16.06 -8.52 10.60
C ARG A 59 14.99 -9.38 9.94
N GLY A 60 14.03 -8.73 9.28
CA GLY A 60 12.97 -9.42 8.54
C GLY A 60 11.85 -10.01 9.41
N CYS A 61 11.76 -9.62 10.69
CA CYS A 61 10.69 -10.13 11.55
C CYS A 61 9.31 -9.66 11.09
N GLY A 62 8.44 -10.60 10.70
CA GLY A 62 7.06 -10.33 10.30
C GLY A 62 6.06 -10.23 11.46
N CYS A 63 6.52 -10.26 12.72
CA CYS A 63 5.64 -10.35 13.88
C CYS A 63 4.83 -9.06 14.13
N ARG A 64 3.76 -9.18 14.93
CA ARG A 64 2.88 -8.07 15.33
C ARG A 64 3.61 -6.86 15.90
N ASN A 65 4.72 -7.06 16.62
CA ASN A 65 5.48 -5.95 17.18
C ASN A 65 6.22 -5.13 16.10
N CYS A 66 6.55 -5.75 14.97
CA CYS A 66 7.29 -5.12 13.88
C CYS A 66 6.36 -4.56 12.79
N THR A 67 5.22 -5.20 12.57
CA THR A 67 4.29 -4.86 11.48
C THR A 67 2.96 -4.31 11.99
N GLY A 68 2.74 -4.19 13.30
CA GLY A 68 1.47 -3.73 13.88
C GLY A 68 0.29 -4.69 13.65
N VAL A 69 0.49 -5.79 12.92
CA VAL A 69 -0.56 -6.74 12.55
C VAL A 69 -0.25 -8.15 13.02
N GLU A 70 -1.27 -8.84 13.52
CA GLU A 70 -1.17 -10.26 13.77
C GLU A 70 -1.23 -11.00 12.43
N ARG A 71 -0.19 -11.82 12.18
CA ARG A 71 -0.08 -12.64 10.97
C ARG A 71 0.05 -14.11 11.36
N PRO A 72 -0.53 -15.04 10.58
CA PRO A 72 -1.38 -14.78 9.41
C PRO A 72 -2.72 -14.15 9.82
N MET A 73 -3.21 -13.18 9.04
CA MET A 73 -4.62 -12.81 9.14
C MET A 73 -5.45 -14.01 8.68
N SER A 74 -6.55 -14.32 9.38
CA SER A 74 -7.34 -15.51 9.02
C SER A 74 -7.84 -15.40 7.58
N ASP A 75 -7.65 -16.47 6.82
CA ASP A 75 -8.09 -16.63 5.42
C ASP A 75 -9.63 -16.73 5.30
N ALA A 76 -10.38 -16.45 6.38
CA ALA A 76 -11.84 -16.28 6.38
C ALA A 76 -12.28 -14.82 6.06
N ASP A 77 -11.34 -13.98 5.62
CA ASP A 77 -11.54 -12.97 4.56
C ASP A 77 -12.30 -11.67 4.84
N ALA A 78 -12.48 -11.25 6.09
CA ALA A 78 -12.90 -9.87 6.37
C ALA A 78 -11.72 -8.89 6.54
N ASP A 79 -10.68 -9.30 7.25
CA ASP A 79 -9.66 -8.35 7.75
C ASP A 79 -8.62 -7.97 6.70
N ALA A 80 -8.12 -8.94 5.93
CA ALA A 80 -7.17 -8.66 4.85
C ALA A 80 -7.82 -7.81 3.75
N ASP A 81 -9.05 -8.14 3.34
CA ASP A 81 -9.79 -7.38 2.35
C ASP A 81 -10.19 -6.00 2.88
N ALA A 82 -10.50 -5.86 4.18
CA ALA A 82 -10.68 -4.56 4.82
C ALA A 82 -9.40 -3.69 4.75
N VAL A 83 -8.21 -4.27 5.02
CA VAL A 83 -6.93 -3.56 4.83
C VAL A 83 -6.77 -3.12 3.38
N LEU A 84 -7.09 -3.99 2.42
CA LEU A 84 -6.98 -3.68 0.99
C LEU A 84 -7.96 -2.59 0.52
N ASN A 85 -9.05 -2.35 1.24
CA ASN A 85 -9.97 -1.24 0.96
C ASN A 85 -9.38 0.14 1.28
N HIS A 86 -8.27 0.21 2.01
CA HIS A 86 -7.55 1.46 2.21
C HIS A 86 -6.45 1.71 1.16
N VAL A 87 -6.18 0.74 0.28
CA VAL A 87 -5.09 0.83 -0.70
C VAL A 87 -5.61 1.38 -2.03
N SER A 88 -5.18 2.60 -2.37
CA SER A 88 -5.48 3.17 -3.69
C SER A 88 -4.78 2.43 -4.82
N PRO A 89 -5.31 2.46 -6.06
CA PRO A 89 -4.67 1.84 -7.21
C PRO A 89 -3.21 2.26 -7.37
N ARG A 90 -2.90 3.56 -7.21
CA ARG A 90 -1.54 4.09 -7.27
C ARG A 90 -0.62 3.50 -6.21
N VAL A 91 -1.07 3.41 -4.95
CA VAL A 91 -0.26 2.83 -3.87
C VAL A 91 -0.01 1.34 -4.15
N ALA A 92 -1.03 0.62 -4.63
CA ALA A 92 -0.85 -0.77 -5.03
C ALA A 92 0.15 -0.93 -6.18
N THR A 93 0.10 -0.08 -7.22
CA THR A 93 1.09 -0.05 -8.29
C THR A 93 2.49 0.21 -7.74
N LEU A 94 2.67 1.19 -6.86
CA LEU A 94 3.96 1.50 -6.23
C LEU A 94 4.48 0.30 -5.43
N PHE A 95 3.60 -0.39 -4.71
CA PHE A 95 3.96 -1.58 -3.93
C PHE A 95 4.39 -2.72 -4.84
N CYS A 96 3.63 -2.99 -5.91
CA CYS A 96 3.95 -3.99 -6.93
C CYS A 96 5.33 -3.76 -7.57
N LEU A 97 5.73 -2.50 -7.72
CA LEU A 97 7.02 -2.11 -8.32
C LEU A 97 8.17 -2.03 -7.30
N GLY A 98 7.92 -2.34 -6.02
CA GLY A 98 8.90 -2.21 -4.93
C GLY A 98 9.32 -0.76 -4.68
N LYS A 99 8.43 0.20 -4.95
CA LYS A 99 8.68 1.65 -4.77
C LYS A 99 8.13 2.20 -3.47
N VAL A 100 7.29 1.43 -2.79
CA VAL A 100 6.94 1.65 -1.39
C VAL A 100 7.08 0.33 -0.64
N ASP A 101 7.46 0.43 0.62
CA ASP A 101 7.54 -0.69 1.55
C ASP A 101 6.32 -0.64 2.48
N PHE A 102 5.69 -1.80 2.70
CA PHE A 102 4.70 -1.96 3.76
C PHE A 102 5.40 -1.92 5.12
N ARG A 103 4.91 -1.08 6.03
CA ARG A 103 5.45 -0.94 7.40
C ARG A 103 4.57 -1.54 8.46
N GLY A 104 3.29 -1.72 8.16
CA GLY A 104 2.34 -2.27 9.08
C GLY A 104 0.93 -1.79 8.86
N CYS A 105 0.08 -1.94 9.85
CA CYS A 105 -1.23 -1.29 9.87
C CYS A 105 -1.45 -0.51 11.16
N GLU A 106 -2.36 0.45 11.10
CA GLU A 106 -2.94 1.15 12.24
C GLU A 106 -4.46 1.11 12.18
N GLU A 107 -5.15 1.35 13.30
CA GLU A 107 -6.61 1.43 13.29
C GLU A 107 -7.06 2.71 12.57
N CYS A 108 -7.93 2.58 11.58
CA CYS A 108 -8.49 3.71 10.86
C CYS A 108 -9.55 4.41 11.72
N GLU A 109 -9.34 5.70 11.99
CA GLU A 109 -10.27 6.52 12.78
C GLU A 109 -11.68 6.66 12.16
N GLN A 110 -11.83 6.39 10.85
CA GLN A 110 -13.10 6.54 10.14
C GLN A 110 -13.97 5.28 10.19
N CYS A 111 -13.40 4.10 9.91
CA CYS A 111 -14.16 2.85 9.82
C CYS A 111 -13.86 1.86 10.95
N GLY A 112 -12.79 2.08 11.73
CA GLY A 112 -12.31 1.18 12.79
C GLY A 112 -11.60 -0.08 12.27
N HIS A 113 -11.43 -0.24 10.95
CA HIS A 113 -10.63 -1.33 10.38
C HIS A 113 -9.15 -0.96 10.30
N LEU A 114 -8.30 -1.96 10.13
CA LEU A 114 -6.87 -1.74 9.94
C LEU A 114 -6.60 -1.07 8.58
N SER A 115 -5.89 0.06 8.62
CA SER A 115 -5.37 0.76 7.44
C SER A 115 -3.87 0.50 7.29
N PRO A 116 -3.40 0.12 6.10
CA PRO A 116 -2.00 -0.17 5.86
C PRO A 116 -1.16 1.11 5.80
N LEU A 117 0.04 1.02 6.37
CA LEU A 117 1.05 2.05 6.40
C LEU A 117 2.15 1.71 5.39
N PHE A 118 2.46 2.69 4.55
CA PHE A 118 3.52 2.59 3.56
C PHE A 118 4.55 3.71 3.73
N THR A 119 5.78 3.42 3.33
CA THR A 119 6.85 4.42 3.20
C THR A 119 7.53 4.28 1.86
N ASP A 120 8.13 5.35 1.34
CA ASP A 120 8.99 5.24 0.17
C ASP A 120 10.08 4.19 0.40
N SER A 121 10.27 3.30 -0.59
CA SER A 121 11.37 2.34 -0.58
C SER A 121 12.70 3.08 -0.80
N PRO A 122 13.83 2.58 -0.26
CA PRO A 122 15.16 3.12 -0.57
C PRO A 122 15.50 3.16 -2.07
N THR A 123 14.82 2.33 -2.89
CA THR A 123 14.99 2.29 -4.36
C THR A 123 14.07 3.25 -5.12
N SER A 124 13.28 4.04 -4.40
CA SER A 124 12.30 4.98 -4.95
C SER A 124 12.84 6.41 -4.93
N GLN A 125 12.37 7.25 -5.86
CA GLN A 125 12.56 8.68 -5.71
C GLN A 125 11.84 9.19 -4.46
N ARG A 126 12.52 10.08 -3.72
CA ARG A 126 11.99 10.65 -2.49
C ARG A 126 10.67 11.38 -2.76
N GLY A 127 9.63 11.02 -2.00
CA GLY A 127 8.31 11.62 -2.12
C GLY A 127 7.42 10.96 -3.19
N ALA A 128 7.78 9.80 -3.75
CA ALA A 128 6.90 9.09 -4.69
C ALA A 128 5.51 8.84 -4.07
N LEU A 129 5.47 8.40 -2.82
CA LEU A 129 4.23 8.19 -2.08
C LEU A 129 3.53 9.53 -1.76
N ALA A 130 4.20 10.42 -1.02
CA ALA A 130 3.61 11.62 -0.44
C ALA A 130 3.29 12.73 -1.46
N GLN A 131 4.09 12.86 -2.52
CA GLN A 131 3.94 13.91 -3.54
C GLN A 131 3.17 13.42 -4.76
N ARG A 132 2.70 12.16 -4.76
CA ARG A 132 1.99 11.52 -5.88
C ARG A 132 2.76 11.62 -7.20
N ARG A 133 4.08 11.40 -7.16
CA ARG A 133 4.97 11.52 -8.33
C ARG A 133 5.35 10.17 -8.90
N CYS A 134 5.74 10.19 -10.18
CA CYS A 134 6.39 9.04 -10.79
C CYS A 134 7.68 8.71 -10.01
N PRO A 135 7.90 7.45 -9.59
CA PRO A 135 9.09 7.07 -8.85
C PRO A 135 10.36 6.99 -9.73
N TYR A 136 10.21 7.08 -11.07
CA TYR A 136 11.31 6.99 -12.03
C TYR A 136 11.71 8.34 -12.62
N HIS A 137 10.75 9.26 -12.78
CA HIS A 137 10.96 10.54 -13.41
C HIS A 137 10.79 11.65 -12.37
N GLY A 138 11.87 12.38 -12.11
CA GLY A 138 11.80 13.58 -11.28
C GLY A 138 10.89 14.61 -11.94
N SER A 139 10.31 15.51 -11.16
CA SER A 139 9.71 16.70 -11.78
C SER A 139 10.75 17.35 -12.69
N PRO A 140 10.38 17.86 -13.88
CA PRO A 140 11.24 18.83 -14.53
C PRO A 140 11.41 19.93 -13.49
N LEU A 141 12.64 20.09 -12.97
CA LEU A 141 12.99 21.31 -12.26
C LEU A 141 12.60 22.41 -13.23
N ARG A 142 11.65 23.27 -12.84
CA ARG A 142 11.43 24.50 -13.58
C ARG A 142 12.79 25.19 -13.59
N SER A 143 13.46 25.18 -14.74
CA SER A 143 14.57 26.08 -14.98
C SER A 143 14.01 27.48 -14.76
N VAL A 144 14.43 28.10 -13.67
CA VAL A 144 14.20 29.52 -13.40
C VAL A 144 15.12 30.33 -14.29
#